data_AF-A0A6J4UGV6-F1
#
_entry.id   AF-A0A6J4UGV6-F1
#
_cell.length_a   1.000
_cell.length_b   1.000
_cell.length_c   1.000
_cell.angle_alpha   90.00
_cell.angle_beta   90.00
_cell.angle_gamma   90.00
#
_symmetry.space_group_name_H-M   'P 1'
#
loop_
_entity.id
_entity.type
_entity.pdbx_description
1 polymer ?
#
loop_
_entity_poly.entity_id
_entity_poly.type
_entity_poly.pdbx_seq_one_letter_code
_entity_poly.pdbx_strand_id
1 'polypeptide(L)'
;MNERLLTLLQLTDSGFPTGGYAFSHGLEGLHGLGIVRDAADVESFARTQIEETLGGIELPGGWHAWQAAMDGDQGGLVALDALLDA
;
A
#
# COMPACT_ATOMS: atom_id res chain seq x y z
N MET A 1 21.35 -15.51 -10.38
CA MET A 1 20.19 -14.63 -10.10
C MET A 1 20.53 -13.23 -10.59
N ASN A 2 19.63 -12.52 -11.29
CA ASN A 2 19.87 -11.13 -11.69
C ASN A 2 19.85 -10.22 -10.45
N GLU A 3 20.79 -9.26 -10.35
CA GLU A 3 20.84 -8.29 -9.25
C GLU A 3 19.51 -7.54 -9.06
N ARG A 4 18.86 -7.13 -10.15
CA ARG A 4 17.55 -6.45 -10.07
C ARG A 4 16.47 -7.33 -9.42
N LEU A 5 16.50 -8.63 -9.71
CA LEU A 5 15.55 -9.57 -9.11
C LEU A 5 15.84 -9.75 -7.62
N LEU A 6 17.11 -9.80 -7.22
CA LEU A 6 17.49 -9.86 -5.80
C LEU A 6 17.06 -8.59 -5.05
N THR A 7 17.23 -7.42 -5.67
CA THR A 7 16.75 -6.15 -5.10
C THR A 7 15.23 -6.15 -4.94
N LEU A 8 14.48 -6.59 -5.95
CA LEU A 8 13.02 -6.69 -5.85
C LEU A 8 12.62 -7.63 -4.71
N LEU A 9 13.21 -8.83 -4.64
CA LEU A 9 12.93 -9.79 -3.57
C LEU A 9 13.20 -9.19 -2.19
N GLN A 10 14.33 -8.49 -2.02
CA GLN A 10 14.69 -7.84 -0.75
C GLN A 10 13.70 -6.73 -0.37
N LEU A 11 13.27 -5.91 -1.33
CA LEU A 11 12.34 -4.80 -1.09
C LEU A 11 10.90 -5.28 -0.81
N THR A 12 10.51 -6.43 -1.36
CA THR A 12 9.17 -7.01 -1.17
C THR A 12 9.11 -8.06 -0.05
N ASP A 13 10.22 -8.29 0.65
CA ASP A 13 10.27 -9.27 1.74
C ASP A 13 9.50 -8.76 2.96
N SER A 14 8.71 -9.63 3.58
CA SER A 14 8.00 -9.34 4.84
C SER A 14 8.91 -8.92 6.00
N GLY A 15 10.21 -9.26 5.95
CA GLY A 15 11.23 -8.86 6.91
C GLY A 15 11.89 -7.51 6.60
N PHE A 16 11.52 -6.83 5.51
CA PHE A 16 12.07 -5.52 5.16
C PHE A 16 11.67 -4.48 6.22
N PRO A 17 12.62 -3.75 6.86
CA PRO A 17 12.38 -3.03 8.11
C PRO A 17 11.72 -1.65 7.88
N THR A 18 10.55 -1.62 7.27
CA THR A 18 9.74 -0.41 7.03
C THR A 18 8.60 -0.21 8.02
N GLY A 19 8.36 -1.19 8.90
CA GLY A 19 7.27 -1.19 9.88
C GLY A 19 6.13 -2.13 9.48
N GLY A 20 5.04 -2.09 10.25
CA GLY A 20 3.84 -2.87 9.96
C GLY A 20 3.05 -2.28 8.79
N TYR A 21 2.39 -3.16 8.02
CA TYR A 21 1.47 -2.76 6.96
C TYR A 21 0.33 -1.88 7.52
N ALA A 22 0.03 -0.76 6.85
CA ALA A 22 -0.85 0.32 7.33
C ALA A 22 -2.31 -0.10 7.62
N PHE A 23 -2.70 -1.31 7.22
CA PHE A 23 -4.06 -1.81 7.28
C PHE A 23 -4.45 -2.50 8.59
N SER A 24 -3.48 -2.74 9.48
CA SER A 24 -3.71 -3.50 10.71
C SER A 24 -4.71 -2.84 11.67
N HIS A 25 -4.76 -1.50 11.73
CA HIS A 25 -5.67 -0.77 12.61
C HIS A 25 -7.15 -0.90 12.22
N GLY A 26 -7.46 -0.99 10.93
CA GLY A 26 -8.84 -1.11 10.45
C GLY A 26 -9.45 -2.47 10.81
N LEU A 27 -8.70 -3.55 10.61
CA LEU A 27 -9.15 -4.91 10.90
C LEU A 27 -9.40 -5.14 12.39
N GLU A 28 -8.47 -4.70 13.25
CA GLU A 28 -8.60 -4.84 14.71
C GLU A 28 -9.83 -4.07 15.22
N GLY A 29 -10.05 -2.85 14.74
CA GLY A 29 -11.24 -2.05 15.08
C GLY A 29 -12.55 -2.71 14.65
N LEU A 30 -12.62 -3.22 13.41
CA LEU A 30 -13.80 -3.92 12.90
C LEU A 30 -14.11 -5.22 13.66
N HIS A 31 -13.08 -5.92 14.12
CA HIS A 31 -13.26 -7.06 15.01
C HIS A 31 -13.80 -6.64 16.39
N GLY A 32 -13.25 -5.58 16.98
CA GLY A 32 -13.71 -5.03 18.26
C GLY A 32 -15.18 -4.58 18.24
N LEU A 33 -15.67 -4.14 17.08
CA LEU A 33 -17.08 -3.78 16.86
C LEU A 33 -17.99 -4.99 16.55
N GLY A 34 -17.43 -6.20 16.44
CA GLY A 34 -18.17 -7.41 16.08
C GLY A 34 -18.60 -7.46 14.62
N ILE A 35 -18.00 -6.64 13.75
CA ILE A 35 -18.28 -6.63 12.30
C ILE A 35 -17.53 -7.77 11.62
N VAL A 36 -16.24 -7.91 11.92
CA VAL A 36 -15.41 -9.04 11.46
C VAL A 36 -15.37 -10.11 12.54
N ARG A 37 -15.91 -11.30 12.25
CA ARG A 37 -16.07 -12.38 13.24
C ARG A 37 -15.46 -13.70 12.78
N ASP A 38 -15.30 -13.88 11.49
CA ASP A 38 -14.79 -15.12 10.91
C ASP A 38 -13.91 -14.88 9.67
N ALA A 39 -13.45 -15.97 9.08
CA ALA A 39 -12.56 -15.93 7.92
C ALA A 39 -13.22 -15.32 6.67
N ALA A 40 -14.54 -15.47 6.49
CA ALA A 40 -15.24 -14.90 5.35
C ALA A 40 -15.32 -13.37 5.47
N ASP A 41 -15.54 -12.87 6.68
CA ASP A 41 -15.48 -11.43 6.97
C ASP A 41 -14.07 -10.85 6.70
N VAL A 42 -13.01 -11.58 7.08
CA VAL A 42 -11.61 -11.19 6.79
C VAL A 42 -11.35 -11.17 5.29
N GLU A 43 -11.84 -12.15 4.54
CA GLU A 43 -11.69 -12.16 3.06
C GLU A 43 -12.41 -10.95 2.45
N SER A 44 -13.63 -10.65 2.91
CA SER A 44 -14.37 -9.48 2.44
C SER A 44 -13.62 -8.19 2.75
N PHE A 45 -13.07 -8.05 3.95
CA PHE A 45 -12.25 -6.91 4.32
C PHE A 45 -11.02 -6.78 3.41
N ALA A 46 -10.25 -7.86 3.22
CA ALA A 46 -9.06 -7.85 2.38
C ALA A 46 -9.39 -7.47 0.92
N ARG A 47 -10.51 -7.97 0.39
CA ARG A 47 -10.99 -7.61 -0.95
C ARG A 47 -11.29 -6.12 -1.06
N THR A 48 -12.01 -5.55 -0.09
CA THR A 48 -12.27 -4.10 -0.05
C THR A 48 -10.98 -3.30 0.03
N GLN A 49 -10.00 -3.72 0.84
CA GLN A 49 -8.71 -3.03 0.90
C GLN A 49 -7.95 -3.07 -0.45
N ILE A 50 -7.98 -4.22 -1.14
CA ILE A 50 -7.35 -4.37 -2.46
C ILE A 50 -8.04 -3.49 -3.51
N GLU A 51 -9.37 -3.51 -3.55
CA GLU A 51 -10.13 -2.82 -4.60
C GLU A 51 -10.14 -1.30 -4.37
N GLU A 52 -10.48 -0.87 -3.15
CA GLU A 52 -10.72 0.55 -2.87
C GLU A 52 -9.43 1.30 -2.49
N THR A 53 -8.55 0.70 -1.70
CA THR A 53 -7.32 1.37 -1.25
C THR A 53 -6.17 1.14 -2.20
N LEU A 54 -5.78 -0.13 -2.41
CA LEU A 54 -4.65 -0.45 -3.29
C LEU A 54 -4.96 -0.03 -4.73
N GLY A 55 -6.14 -0.38 -5.24
CA GLY A 55 -6.58 -0.03 -6.59
C GLY A 55 -6.91 1.46 -6.78
N GLY A 56 -7.52 2.10 -5.78
CA GLY A 56 -8.00 3.48 -5.88
C GLY A 56 -6.97 4.55 -5.55
N ILE A 57 -5.99 4.25 -4.69
CA ILE A 57 -5.08 5.25 -4.10
C ILE A 57 -3.62 4.84 -4.26
N GLU A 58 -3.22 3.69 -3.72
CA GLU A 58 -1.79 3.33 -3.61
C GLU A 58 -1.14 3.06 -4.97
N LEU A 59 -1.79 2.26 -5.84
CA LEU A 59 -1.25 1.97 -7.17
C LEU A 59 -1.24 3.19 -8.08
N PRO A 60 -2.31 4.01 -8.20
CA PRO A 60 -2.26 5.26 -8.94
C PRO A 60 -1.19 6.22 -8.40
N GLY A 61 -1.10 6.38 -7.08
CA GLY A 61 -0.06 7.19 -6.43
C GLY A 61 1.34 6.71 -6.79
N GLY A 62 1.61 5.41 -6.63
CA GLY A 62 2.89 4.80 -6.99
C GLY A 62 3.22 4.95 -8.48
N TRP A 63 2.23 4.82 -9.36
CA TRP A 63 2.39 5.04 -10.80
C TRP A 63 2.79 6.49 -11.12
N HIS A 64 2.08 7.47 -10.56
CA HIS A 64 2.39 8.89 -10.77
C HIS A 64 3.75 9.28 -10.17
N ALA A 65 4.10 8.73 -9.00
CA ALA A 65 5.41 8.95 -8.40
C ALA A 65 6.52 8.37 -9.28
N TRP A 66 6.34 7.15 -9.81
CA TRP A 66 7.29 6.53 -10.71
C TRP A 66 7.49 7.36 -11.99
N GLN A 67 6.39 7.84 -12.60
CA GLN A 67 6.46 8.70 -13.79
C GLN A 67 7.22 10.01 -13.51
N ALA A 68 6.85 10.74 -12.46
CA ALA A 68 7.53 11.99 -12.08
C ALA A 68 9.03 11.77 -11.80
N ALA A 69 9.39 10.66 -11.16
CA ALA A 69 10.79 10.30 -10.94
C ALA A 69 11.56 10.01 -12.25
N MET A 70 10.92 9.35 -13.22
CA MET A 70 11.53 9.11 -14.54
C MET A 70 11.70 10.39 -15.35
N ASP A 71 10.80 11.36 -15.18
CA ASP A 71 10.86 12.66 -15.86
C ASP A 71 11.73 13.69 -15.12
N GLY A 72 12.22 13.37 -13.92
CA GLY A 72 12.98 14.29 -13.08
C GLY A 72 12.12 15.42 -12.47
N ASP A 73 10.80 15.26 -12.45
CA ASP A 73 9.84 16.23 -11.93
C ASP A 73 9.73 16.16 -10.40
N GLN A 74 10.68 16.81 -9.73
CA GLN A 74 10.67 16.92 -8.26
C GLN A 74 9.46 17.69 -7.75
N GLY A 75 8.96 18.67 -8.50
CA GLY A 75 7.78 19.45 -8.11
C GLY A 75 6.52 18.58 -8.09
N GLY A 76 6.36 17.74 -9.12
CA GLY A 76 5.28 16.76 -9.20
C GLY A 76 5.33 15.73 -8.07
N LEU A 77 6.52 15.26 -7.67
CA LEU A 77 6.67 14.34 -6.53
C LEU A 77 6.18 14.97 -5.22
N VAL A 78 6.60 16.21 -4.93
CA VAL A 78 6.18 16.92 -3.70
C VAL A 78 4.68 17.22 -3.71
N ALA A 79 4.12 17.60 -4.85
CA ALA A 79 2.69 17.85 -4.98
C ALA A 79 1.86 16.57 -4.81
N LEU A 80 2.34 15.44 -5.32
CA LEU A 80 1.70 14.14 -5.16
C LEU A 80 1.75 13.65 -3.71
N ASP A 81 2.90 13.79 -3.04
CA ASP A 81 3.07 13.46 -1.62
C ASP A 81 2.05 14.23 -0.76
N ALA A 82 1.96 15.56 -0.96
CA ALA A 82 0.98 16.40 -0.27
C ALA A 82 -0.48 16.06 -0.59
N LEU A 83 -0.77 15.52 -1.78
CA LEU A 83 -2.12 15.07 -2.15
C LEU A 83 -2.49 13.76 -1.45
N LEU A 84 -1.55 12.84 -1.31
CA LEU A 84 -1.78 11.54 -0.66
C LEU A 84 -1.89 11.65 0.87
N ASP A 85 -1.27 12.67 1.45
CA ASP A 85 -1.34 12.98 2.89
C ASP A 85 -2.64 13.71 3.32
N ALA A 86 -3.45 14.19 2.37
CA ALA A 86 -4.64 15.04 2.61
C ALA A 86 -5.91 14.24 2.97
#